data_AF-Q8NMS2-F1
#
_entry.id   AF-Q8NMS2-F1
#
_cell.length_a   1.000
_cell.length_b   1.000
_cell.length_c   1.000
_cell.angle_alpha   90.00
_cell.angle_beta   90.00
_cell.angle_gamma   90.00
#
_symmetry.space_group_name_H-M   'P 1'
#
loop_
_entity.id
_entity.type
_entity.pdbx_description
1 polymer ?
#
loop_
_entity_poly.entity_id
_entity_poly.type
_entity_poly.pdbx_seq_one_letter_code
_entity_poly.pdbx_strand_id
1 'polypeptide(L)'
;MTSTNKQMRKAVIFLLFLLGLVIGFFLRYSLVPLESVLEQKLLWLLGFFIHQAILFSVVVGTAIVLYRYRRGHYAIRALGWGIWAGFLISNLFFMALILAVALGGLTP
;
A
#
# COMPACT_ATOMS: atom_id res chain seq x y z
N MET A 1 7.91 -33.08 -11.62
CA MET A 1 6.96 -32.16 -10.95
C MET A 1 5.62 -32.23 -11.68
N THR A 2 4.60 -32.81 -11.04
CA THR A 2 3.25 -33.00 -11.60
C THR A 2 2.53 -31.65 -11.79
N SER A 3 1.59 -31.58 -12.74
CA SER A 3 0.82 -30.36 -13.09
C SER A 3 0.09 -29.75 -11.88
N THR A 4 -0.43 -30.58 -10.98
CA THR A 4 -1.11 -30.21 -9.74
C THR A 4 -0.21 -29.40 -8.81
N ASN A 5 1.06 -29.80 -8.68
CA ASN A 5 2.03 -29.14 -7.79
C ASN A 5 2.43 -27.75 -8.32
N LYS A 6 2.40 -27.55 -9.65
CA LYS A 6 2.55 -26.22 -10.27
C LYS A 6 1.34 -25.33 -10.04
N GLN A 7 0.11 -25.86 -10.11
CA GLN A 7 -1.11 -25.08 -9.84
C GLN A 7 -1.20 -24.63 -8.39
N MET A 8 -0.96 -25.53 -7.42
CA MET A 8 -0.95 -25.18 -5.99
C MET A 8 0.06 -24.06 -5.70
N ARG A 9 1.27 -24.14 -6.27
CA ARG A 9 2.28 -23.10 -6.08
C ARG A 9 1.85 -21.74 -6.63
N LYS A 10 1.16 -21.70 -7.78
CA LYS A 10 0.61 -20.45 -8.34
C LYS A 10 -0.50 -19.87 -7.44
N ALA A 11 -1.40 -20.72 -6.94
CA ALA A 11 -2.47 -20.31 -6.04
C ALA A 11 -1.92 -19.72 -4.73
N VAL A 12 -0.89 -20.34 -4.14
CA VAL A 12 -0.23 -19.81 -2.93
C VAL A 12 0.41 -18.44 -3.20
N ILE A 13 1.11 -18.28 -4.33
CA ILE A 13 1.71 -16.99 -4.71
C ILE A 13 0.63 -15.91 -4.87
N PHE A 14 -0.50 -16.26 -5.50
CA PHE A 14 -1.63 -15.36 -5.67
C PHE A 14 -2.30 -14.97 -4.34
N LEU A 15 -2.49 -15.93 -3.44
CA LEU A 15 -2.99 -15.68 -2.09
C LEU A 15 -2.07 -14.76 -1.28
N LEU A 16 -0.76 -14.94 -1.40
CA LEU A 16 0.22 -14.06 -0.74
C LEU A 16 0.21 -12.64 -1.32
N PHE A 17 -0.04 -12.50 -2.62
CA PHE A 17 -0.25 -11.19 -3.24
C PHE A 17 -1.51 -10.53 -2.69
N LEU A 18 -2.65 -11.24 -2.63
CA LEU A 18 -3.90 -10.74 -2.05
C LEU A 18 -3.73 -10.35 -0.58
N LEU A 19 -3.05 -11.17 0.21
CA LEU A 19 -2.73 -10.87 1.60
C LEU A 19 -1.91 -9.57 1.69
N GLY A 20 -0.86 -9.46 0.87
CA GLY A 20 -0.06 -8.23 0.77
C GLY A 20 -0.93 -7.03 0.42
N LEU A 21 -1.85 -7.16 -0.53
CA LEU A 21 -2.76 -6.10 -0.95
C LEU A 21 -3.62 -5.60 0.20
N VAL A 22 -4.21 -6.52 0.98
CA VAL A 22 -4.99 -6.16 2.17
C VAL A 22 -4.12 -5.46 3.20
N ILE A 23 -2.91 -5.97 3.47
CA ILE A 23 -1.97 -5.34 4.40
C ILE A 23 -1.61 -3.92 3.95
N GLY A 24 -1.27 -3.74 2.67
CA GLY A 24 -0.94 -2.43 2.11
C GLY A 24 -2.10 -1.43 2.21
N PHE A 25 -3.33 -1.90 1.99
CA PHE A 25 -4.54 -1.09 2.15
C PHE A 25 -4.72 -0.64 3.60
N PHE A 26 -4.63 -1.56 4.56
CA PHE A 26 -4.75 -1.22 5.99
C PHE A 26 -3.61 -0.32 6.47
N LEU A 27 -2.40 -0.49 5.94
CA LEU A 27 -1.25 0.37 6.23
C LEU A 27 -1.51 1.82 5.82
N ARG A 28 -2.19 2.05 4.68
CA ARG A 28 -2.60 3.41 4.28
C ARG A 28 -3.74 3.92 5.14
N TYR A 29 -4.72 3.07 5.42
CA TYR A 29 -5.88 3.43 6.23
C TYR A 29 -5.48 3.91 7.63
N SER A 30 -4.51 3.27 8.28
CA SER A 30 -4.02 3.67 9.59
C SER A 30 -3.27 5.02 9.60
N LEU A 31 -2.84 5.51 8.43
CA LEU A 31 -2.18 6.81 8.29
C LEU A 31 -3.17 7.97 8.15
N VAL A 32 -4.41 7.70 7.70
CA VAL A 32 -5.44 8.73 7.50
C VAL A 32 -5.76 9.52 8.77
N PRO A 33 -5.95 8.89 9.96
CA PRO A 33 -6.19 9.64 11.20
C PRO A 33 -4.98 10.48 11.63
N LEU A 34 -3.76 9.99 11.32
CA LEU A 34 -2.52 10.70 11.65
C LEU A 34 -2.42 11.99 10.82
N GLU A 35 -2.73 11.88 9.52
CA GLU A 35 -2.77 13.00 8.57
C GLU A 35 -3.83 14.02 8.97
N SER A 36 -5.05 13.59 9.31
CA SER A 36 -6.13 14.51 9.70
C SER A 36 -5.81 15.31 10.97
N VAL A 37 -5.13 14.69 11.94
CA VAL A 37 -4.67 15.38 13.17
C VAL A 37 -3.56 16.38 12.86
N LEU A 38 -2.66 16.05 11.94
CA LEU A 38 -1.58 16.93 11.51
C LEU A 38 -2.11 18.15 10.72
N GLU A 39 -3.11 17.95 9.87
CA GLU A 39 -3.77 19.03 9.12
C GLU A 39 -4.55 19.98 10.03
N GLN A 40 -5.31 19.46 11.00
CA GLN A 40 -6.08 20.30 11.94
C GLN A 40 -5.22 21.25 12.78
N LYS A 41 -3.96 20.89 13.06
CA LYS A 41 -3.07 21.70 13.92
C LYS A 41 -2.29 22.78 13.18
N LEU A 42 -2.63 23.14 11.94
CA LEU A 42 -1.93 24.15 11.12
C LEU A 42 -0.44 23.84 10.90
N LEU A 43 -0.01 22.62 11.21
CA LEU A 43 1.31 22.06 10.90
C LEU A 43 1.27 21.39 9.53
N TRP A 44 0.55 22.00 8.57
CA TRP A 44 0.29 21.41 7.25
C TRP A 44 1.60 21.04 6.53
N LEU A 45 2.61 21.90 6.65
CA LEU A 45 3.94 21.64 6.09
C LEU A 45 4.61 20.42 6.75
N LEU A 46 4.54 20.31 8.08
CA LEU A 46 5.12 19.19 8.82
C LEU A 46 4.36 17.89 8.54
N GLY A 47 3.02 17.95 8.47
CA GLY A 47 2.16 16.83 8.09
C GLY A 47 2.48 16.32 6.69
N PHE A 48 2.68 17.24 5.73
CA PHE A 48 3.15 16.92 4.39
C PHE A 48 4.52 16.21 4.41
N PHE A 49 5.52 16.72 5.14
CA PHE A 49 6.83 16.07 5.23
C PHE A 49 6.78 14.69 5.89
N ILE A 50 5.97 14.53 6.95
CA ILE A 50 5.77 13.23 7.62
C ILE A 50 5.10 12.25 6.65
N HIS A 51 4.05 12.69 5.94
CA HIS A 51 3.37 11.87 4.95
C HIS A 51 4.33 11.41 3.84
N GLN A 52 5.13 12.33 3.29
CA GLN A 52 6.15 12.02 2.28
C GLN A 52 7.22 11.07 2.82
N ALA A 53 7.70 11.25 4.05
CA ALA A 53 8.68 10.37 4.68
C ALA A 53 8.15 8.94 4.88
N ILE A 54 6.87 8.80 5.25
CA ILE A 54 6.21 7.49 5.41
C ILE A 54 6.04 6.82 4.05
N LEU A 55 5.52 7.55 3.05
CA LEU A 55 5.42 7.08 1.66
C LEU A 55 6.77 6.59 1.14
N PHE A 56 7.82 7.39 1.31
CA PHE A 56 9.16 7.05 0.85
C PHE A 56 9.71 5.83 1.58
N SER A 57 9.48 5.72 2.90
CA SER A 57 9.88 4.55 3.69
C SER A 57 9.18 3.27 3.24
N VAL A 58 7.88 3.33 2.92
CA VAL A 58 7.11 2.20 2.38
C VAL A 58 7.64 1.81 0.99
N VAL A 59 7.90 2.77 0.11
CA VAL A 59 8.46 2.53 -1.23
C VAL A 59 9.85 1.89 -1.14
N VAL A 60 10.75 2.48 -0.36
CA VAL A 60 12.12 1.99 -0.18
C VAL A 60 12.13 0.63 0.51
N GLY A 61 11.35 0.44 1.58
CA GLY A 61 11.24 -0.84 2.28
C GLY A 61 10.75 -1.96 1.35
N THR A 62 9.72 -1.67 0.54
CA THR A 62 9.22 -2.62 -0.46
C THR A 62 10.27 -2.91 -1.53
N ALA A 63 10.98 -1.88 -2.03
CA ALA A 63 12.05 -2.04 -3.01
C ALA A 63 13.22 -2.88 -2.48
N ILE A 64 13.62 -2.68 -1.21
CA ILE A 64 14.67 -3.48 -0.55
C ILE A 64 14.24 -4.95 -0.46
N VAL A 65 13.00 -5.23 -0.05
CA VAL A 65 12.46 -6.59 0.02
C VAL A 65 12.45 -7.22 -1.38
N LEU A 66 11.94 -6.51 -2.38
CA LEU A 66 11.91 -6.99 -3.77
C LEU A 66 13.31 -7.25 -4.33
N TYR A 67 14.28 -6.39 -4.00
CA TYR A 67 15.68 -6.52 -4.42
C TYR A 67 16.38 -7.69 -3.74
N ARG A 68 16.23 -7.83 -2.41
CA ARG A 68 16.83 -8.91 -1.61
C ARG A 68 16.34 -10.29 -2.04
N TYR A 69 15.06 -10.40 -2.39
CA TYR A 69 14.42 -11.67 -2.74
C TYR A 69 14.28 -11.88 -4.27
N ARG A 70 15.12 -11.23 -5.08
CA ARG A 70 15.07 -11.23 -6.56
C ARG A 70 15.32 -12.58 -7.25
N ARG A 71 15.90 -13.58 -6.57
CA ARG A 71 16.13 -14.93 -7.14
C ARG A 71 15.41 -16.00 -6.31
N GLY A 72 14.64 -16.87 -6.95
CA GLY A 72 13.99 -18.05 -6.33
C GLY A 72 12.80 -17.80 -5.39
N HIS A 73 12.71 -16.64 -4.73
CA HIS A 73 11.69 -16.35 -3.71
C HIS A 73 10.45 -15.64 -4.27
N TYR A 74 9.68 -16.35 -5.09
CA TYR A 74 8.46 -15.81 -5.75
C TYR A 74 7.33 -15.45 -4.77
N ALA A 75 7.21 -16.19 -3.66
CA ALA A 75 6.22 -15.96 -2.61
C ALA A 75 6.41 -14.60 -1.91
N ILE A 76 7.64 -14.30 -1.49
CA ILE A 76 7.99 -13.04 -0.80
C ILE A 76 7.84 -11.85 -1.76
N ARG A 77 8.23 -12.04 -3.03
CA ARG A 77 8.02 -11.01 -4.06
C ARG A 77 6.55 -10.70 -4.28
N ALA A 78 5.70 -11.72 -4.38
CA ALA A 78 4.27 -11.52 -4.54
C ALA A 78 3.67 -10.76 -3.34
N LEU A 79 4.10 -11.08 -2.12
CA LEU A 79 3.68 -10.35 -0.94
C LEU A 79 4.14 -8.89 -0.95
N GLY A 80 5.40 -8.62 -1.30
CA GLY A 80 5.93 -7.26 -1.45
C GLY A 80 5.20 -6.45 -2.52
N TRP A 81 4.99 -7.02 -3.70
CA TRP A 81 4.19 -6.39 -4.76
C TRP A 81 2.73 -6.17 -4.34
N GLY A 82 2.16 -7.09 -3.58
CA GLY A 82 0.83 -6.96 -3.00
C GLY A 82 0.74 -5.76 -2.07
N ILE A 83 1.65 -5.64 -1.10
CA ILE A 83 1.72 -4.50 -0.16
C ILE A 83 1.82 -3.19 -0.92
N TRP A 84 2.71 -3.12 -1.91
CA TRP A 84 2.89 -1.91 -2.70
C TRP A 84 1.64 -1.54 -3.50
N ALA A 85 1.02 -2.53 -4.17
CA ALA A 85 -0.21 -2.32 -4.92
C ALA A 85 -1.38 -1.90 -4.02
N GLY A 86 -1.56 -2.54 -2.86
CA GLY A 86 -2.61 -2.18 -1.91
C GLY A 86 -2.45 -0.76 -1.35
N PHE A 87 -1.21 -0.36 -1.05
CA PHE A 87 -0.90 0.99 -0.61
C PHE A 87 -1.16 2.03 -1.71
N LEU A 88 -0.80 1.73 -2.96
CA LEU A 88 -1.04 2.64 -4.09
C LEU A 88 -2.54 2.80 -4.40
N ILE A 89 -3.27 1.68 -4.46
CA ILE A 89 -4.72 1.67 -4.73
C ILE A 89 -5.48 2.43 -3.65
N SER A 90 -5.16 2.19 -2.38
CA SER A 90 -5.79 2.94 -1.29
C SER A 90 -5.48 4.43 -1.38
N ASN A 91 -4.25 4.82 -1.71
CA ASN A 91 -3.89 6.23 -1.88
C ASN A 91 -4.69 6.91 -3.02
N LEU A 92 -4.81 6.24 -4.17
CA LEU A 92 -5.63 6.71 -5.30
C LEU A 92 -7.11 6.77 -4.93
N PHE A 93 -7.62 5.77 -4.20
CA PHE A 93 -9.00 5.71 -3.76
C PHE A 93 -9.33 6.89 -2.83
N PHE A 94 -8.50 7.16 -1.83
CA PHE A 94 -8.70 8.31 -0.94
C PHE A 94 -8.62 9.64 -1.68
N MET A 95 -7.66 9.78 -2.60
CA MET A 95 -7.55 10.98 -3.43
C MET A 95 -8.79 11.19 -4.31
N ALA A 96 -9.29 10.12 -4.95
CA ALA A 96 -10.53 10.16 -5.73
C ALA A 96 -11.75 10.46 -4.86
N LEU A 97 -11.81 9.92 -3.65
CA LEU A 97 -12.88 10.17 -2.68
C LEU A 97 -12.90 11.65 -2.26
N ILE A 98 -11.75 12.19 -1.84
CA ILE A 98 -11.60 13.61 -1.47
C ILE A 98 -11.98 14.51 -2.64
N LEU A 99 -11.52 14.19 -3.85
CA LEU A 99 -11.83 14.95 -5.06
C LEU A 99 -13.34 14.91 -5.39
N ALA A 100 -13.97 13.73 -5.27
CA ALA A 100 -15.41 13.58 -5.50
C ALA A 100 -16.24 14.35 -4.47
N VAL A 101 -15.82 14.36 -3.21
CA VAL A 101 -16.43 15.14 -2.12
C VAL A 101 -16.29 16.64 -2.41
N ALA A 102 -15.09 17.11 -2.81
CA ALA A 102 -14.82 18.51 -3.14
C ALA A 102 -15.61 19.00 -4.37
N LEU A 103 -15.69 18.20 -5.44
CA LEU A 103 -16.46 18.53 -6.65
C LEU A 103 -17.96 18.40 -6.45
N GLY A 104 -18.41 17.47 -5.62
CA GLY A 104 -19.82 17.22 -5.33
C GLY A 104 -20.47 18.24 -4.39
N GLY A 105 -19.71 19.19 -3.85
CA GLY A 105 -20.23 20.18 -2.90
C GLY A 105 -20.72 19.58 -1.57
N LEU A 106 -20.43 18.31 -1.32
CA LEU A 106 -20.64 17.66 -0.03
C LEU A 106 -19.55 18.16 0.90
N THR A 107 -19.69 19.38 1.40
CA THR A 107 -18.86 19.85 2.51
C THR A 107 -19.02 18.88 3.69
N PRO A 108 -17.94 18.56 4.43
CA PRO A 108 -18.09 17.89 5.72
C PRO A 108 -18.97 18.72 6.67
#